data_AF-A0A5D2ZL38-F1
#
_entry.id   AF-A0A5D2ZL38-F1
#
_cell.length_a   1.000
_cell.length_b   1.000
_cell.length_c   1.000
_cell.angle_alpha   90.00
_cell.angle_beta   90.00
_cell.angle_gamma   90.00
#
_symmetry.space_group_name_H-M   'P 1'
#
loop_
_entity.id
_entity.type
_entity.pdbx_description
1 polymer ?
#
loop_
_entity_poly.entity_id
_entity_poly.type
_entity_poly.pdbx_seq_one_letter_code
_entity_poly.pdbx_strand_id
1 'polypeptide(L)'
;MARGTFANIRIVNKLLKGEVGPKTIHVPTVEKLYVYDAAMRYKAAGQDTIVLAGAEYGSGSSRDWAAKGPMLLGVNAVIAKSFERIHRSNLVGMGIIPLCFKPGEDADSLGLTGHERYSIDLPNKISEIRPGQDFTVTTDTGKSFTCTVHFDTEVELAYFDHGGILPFVIRNLNRE
;
A
#
# COMPACT_ATOMS: atom_id res chain seq x y z
N MET A 1 0.60 10.85 -15.92
CA MET A 1 -0.35 10.10 -15.07
C MET A 1 0.19 9.84 -13.66
N ALA A 2 1.41 9.32 -13.46
CA ALA A 2 1.99 9.14 -12.11
C ALA A 2 2.02 10.43 -11.25
N ARG A 3 2.38 11.59 -11.84
CA ARG A 3 2.31 12.90 -11.17
C ARG A 3 0.90 13.29 -10.69
N GLY A 4 -0.15 12.72 -11.28
CA GLY A 4 -1.54 12.96 -10.91
C GLY A 4 -2.07 12.03 -9.81
N THR A 5 -1.29 11.02 -9.41
CA THR A 5 -1.67 10.09 -8.36
C THR A 5 -1.66 10.80 -7.01
N PHE A 6 -2.76 10.69 -6.26
CA PHE A 6 -3.03 11.46 -5.04
C PHE A 6 -2.99 12.98 -5.21
N ALA A 7 -3.11 13.48 -6.44
CA ALA A 7 -3.09 14.92 -6.74
C ALA A 7 -4.47 15.60 -6.68
N ASN A 8 -5.50 14.91 -6.16
CA ASN A 8 -6.84 15.49 -6.04
C ASN A 8 -6.83 16.62 -5.01
N ILE A 9 -7.37 17.79 -5.39
CA ILE A 9 -7.46 18.97 -4.51
C ILE A 9 -8.32 18.75 -3.27
N ARG A 10 -9.11 17.67 -3.21
CA ARG A 10 -9.98 17.30 -2.09
C ARG A 10 -9.44 16.18 -1.22
N ILE A 11 -8.24 15.65 -1.48
CA ILE A 11 -7.67 14.61 -0.61
C ILE A 11 -7.43 15.19 0.79
N VAL A 12 -7.78 14.43 1.82
CA VAL A 12 -7.55 14.79 3.22
C VAL A 12 -6.41 13.93 3.72
N ASN A 13 -5.27 14.53 4.01
CA ASN A 13 -4.11 13.81 4.51
C ASN A 13 -3.96 14.01 6.03
N LYS A 14 -4.15 12.94 6.80
CA LYS A 14 -4.06 12.99 8.27
C LYS A 14 -2.67 13.38 8.79
N LEU A 15 -1.59 13.13 8.04
CA LEU A 15 -0.24 13.60 8.38
C LEU A 15 -0.17 15.14 8.45
N LEU A 16 -1.03 15.82 7.69
CA LEU A 16 -1.16 17.29 7.70
C LEU A 16 -2.30 17.75 8.60
N LYS A 17 -2.62 17.00 9.66
CA LYS A 17 -3.68 17.33 10.64
C LYS A 17 -5.04 17.55 9.97
N GLY A 18 -5.33 16.81 8.88
CA GLY A 18 -6.58 16.89 8.15
C GLY A 18 -6.67 18.03 7.14
N GLU A 19 -5.55 18.67 6.79
CA GLU A 19 -5.53 19.64 5.70
C GLU A 19 -5.99 19.01 4.38
N VAL A 20 -6.79 19.77 3.63
CA VAL A 20 -7.30 19.38 2.33
C VAL A 20 -6.31 19.82 1.24
N GLY A 21 -5.85 18.87 0.43
CA GLY A 21 -5.01 19.14 -0.73
C GLY A 21 -3.96 18.07 -1.01
N PRO A 22 -3.33 18.11 -2.19
CA PRO A 22 -2.52 17.01 -2.75
C PRO A 22 -1.09 16.95 -2.17
N LYS A 23 -0.95 17.19 -0.87
CA LYS A 23 0.33 17.31 -0.18
C LYS A 23 0.49 16.26 0.90
N THR A 24 1.74 15.99 1.26
CA THR A 24 2.13 15.12 2.36
C THR A 24 3.39 15.67 3.04
N ILE A 25 3.81 15.02 4.11
CA ILE A 25 5.07 15.30 4.79
C ILE A 25 6.11 14.27 4.35
N HIS A 26 7.28 14.72 3.93
CA HIS A 26 8.45 13.87 3.83
C HIS A 26 9.04 13.71 5.24
N VAL A 27 8.72 12.60 5.90
CA VAL A 27 8.97 12.35 7.33
C VAL A 27 10.42 12.63 7.74
N PRO A 28 11.47 12.20 6.99
CA PRO A 28 12.85 12.47 7.39
C PRO A 28 13.23 13.95 7.47
N THR A 29 12.65 14.81 6.62
CA THR A 29 12.98 16.25 6.57
C THR A 29 11.89 17.14 7.15
N VAL A 30 10.73 16.56 7.50
CA VAL A 30 9.53 17.28 7.95
C VAL A 30 9.00 18.30 6.92
N GLU A 31 9.48 18.21 5.67
CA GLU A 31 9.09 19.14 4.61
C GLU A 31 7.73 18.76 4.03
N LYS A 32 6.87 19.76 3.83
CA LYS A 32 5.58 19.61 3.18
C LYS A 32 5.71 19.72 1.67
N LEU A 33 5.40 18.64 0.96
CA LEU A 33 5.59 18.50 -0.47
C LEU A 33 4.31 18.02 -1.15
N TYR A 34 4.22 18.15 -2.47
CA TYR A 34 3.24 17.38 -3.23
C TYR A 34 3.56 15.88 -3.10
N VAL A 35 2.52 15.03 -3.12
CA VAL A 35 2.70 13.58 -2.91
C VAL A 35 3.70 12.97 -3.88
N TYR A 36 3.65 13.36 -5.16
CA TYR A 36 4.61 12.91 -6.16
C TYR A 36 6.06 13.26 -5.79
N ASP A 37 6.31 14.50 -5.36
CA ASP A 37 7.67 14.95 -5.05
C ASP A 37 8.23 14.22 -3.83
N ALA A 38 7.40 14.01 -2.79
CA ALA A 38 7.77 13.21 -1.63
C ALA A 38 8.10 11.76 -2.02
N ALA A 39 7.25 11.14 -2.85
CA ALA A 39 7.45 9.78 -3.32
C ALA A 39 8.76 9.63 -4.13
N MET A 40 9.07 10.60 -5.01
CA MET A 40 10.32 10.57 -5.77
C MET A 40 11.56 10.70 -4.88
N ARG A 41 11.48 11.46 -3.78
CA ARG A 41 12.57 11.56 -2.80
C ARG A 41 12.80 10.24 -2.06
N TYR A 42 11.74 9.60 -1.58
CA TYR A 42 11.84 8.27 -0.96
C TYR A 42 12.43 7.24 -1.92
N LYS A 43 11.95 7.22 -3.17
CA LYS A 43 12.45 6.34 -4.22
C LYS A 43 13.93 6.57 -4.52
N ALA A 44 14.36 7.83 -4.63
CA ALA A 44 15.77 8.17 -4.85
C ALA A 44 16.68 7.77 -3.67
N ALA A 45 16.13 7.76 -2.45
CA ALA A 45 16.81 7.30 -1.25
C ALA A 45 16.75 5.77 -1.06
N GLY A 46 16.12 5.01 -1.97
CA GLY A 46 15.93 3.57 -1.83
C GLY A 46 15.07 3.19 -0.63
N GLN A 47 14.14 4.05 -0.24
CA GLN A 47 13.22 3.84 0.88
C GLN A 47 11.85 3.43 0.37
N ASP A 48 11.37 2.28 0.83
CA ASP A 48 10.04 1.79 0.53
C ASP A 48 8.97 2.68 1.19
N THR A 49 7.80 2.77 0.55
CA THR A 49 6.66 3.52 1.09
C THR A 49 5.44 2.64 1.22
N ILE A 50 4.59 2.98 2.20
CA ILE A 50 3.28 2.36 2.40
C ILE A 50 2.21 3.45 2.47
N VAL A 51 0.94 3.05 2.36
CA VAL A 51 -0.21 3.92 2.63
C VAL A 51 -1.01 3.37 3.81
N LEU A 52 -1.32 4.22 4.78
CA LEU A 52 -2.33 3.95 5.80
C LEU A 52 -3.68 4.53 5.36
N ALA A 53 -4.75 3.75 5.44
CA ALA A 53 -6.08 4.15 4.99
C ALA A 53 -7.19 3.73 5.96
N GLY A 54 -8.35 4.39 5.81
CA GLY A 54 -9.56 4.08 6.57
C GLY A 54 -10.35 2.91 6.00
N ALA A 55 -11.66 2.93 6.20
CA ALA A 55 -12.58 1.97 5.60
C ALA A 55 -12.84 2.26 4.12
N GLU A 56 -13.24 1.22 3.38
CA GLU A 56 -13.67 1.30 1.99
C GLU A 56 -12.61 1.94 1.07
N TYR A 57 -11.34 1.63 1.31
CA TYR A 57 -10.25 2.17 0.51
C TYR A 57 -10.38 1.72 -0.95
N GLY A 58 -10.40 2.70 -1.85
CA GLY A 58 -10.57 2.46 -3.29
C GLY A 58 -12.00 2.54 -3.81
N SER A 59 -12.96 2.90 -2.98
CA SER A 59 -14.36 3.08 -3.42
C SER A 59 -14.51 4.10 -4.55
N GLY A 60 -15.45 3.79 -5.46
CA GLY A 60 -15.77 4.62 -6.62
C GLY A 60 -15.55 3.88 -7.95
N SER A 61 -15.48 4.63 -9.04
CA SER A 61 -15.25 4.03 -10.36
C SER A 61 -13.87 3.40 -10.45
N SER A 62 -13.78 2.19 -10.99
CA SER A 62 -12.50 1.58 -11.36
C SER A 62 -11.81 2.47 -12.39
N ARG A 63 -10.61 2.96 -12.05
CA ARG A 63 -9.79 3.81 -12.91
C ARG A 63 -8.46 3.10 -13.13
N ASP A 64 -8.01 3.03 -14.37
CA ASP A 64 -6.80 2.32 -14.79
C ASP A 64 -5.56 2.66 -13.95
N TRP A 65 -5.48 3.89 -13.45
CA TRP A 65 -4.34 4.44 -12.71
C TRP A 65 -4.47 4.37 -11.19
N ALA A 66 -5.58 3.85 -10.65
CA ALA A 66 -5.80 3.78 -9.21
C ALA A 66 -4.79 2.86 -8.50
N ALA A 67 -4.29 1.80 -9.17
CA ALA A 67 -3.23 0.93 -8.66
C ALA A 67 -1.87 1.15 -9.34
N LYS A 68 -1.84 1.41 -10.66
CA LYS A 68 -0.60 1.73 -11.41
C LYS A 68 0.09 2.98 -10.87
N GLY A 69 -0.69 3.97 -10.46
CA GLY A 69 -0.20 5.21 -9.86
C GLY A 69 0.64 4.95 -8.62
N PRO A 70 0.06 4.41 -7.54
CA PRO A 70 0.79 4.05 -6.32
C PRO A 70 2.02 3.18 -6.58
N MET A 71 1.91 2.17 -7.46
CA MET A 71 3.05 1.33 -7.85
C MET A 71 4.21 2.16 -8.43
N LEU A 72 3.93 3.10 -9.34
CA LEU A 72 4.96 3.97 -9.93
C LEU A 72 5.54 4.98 -8.93
N LEU A 73 4.78 5.35 -7.91
CA LEU A 73 5.25 6.16 -6.79
C LEU A 73 6.13 5.36 -5.81
N GLY A 74 6.21 4.04 -5.94
CA GLY A 74 7.00 3.18 -5.03
C GLY A 74 6.25 2.79 -3.76
N VAL A 75 4.92 2.69 -3.83
CA VAL A 75 4.11 2.11 -2.74
C VAL A 75 4.18 0.59 -2.82
N ASN A 76 4.67 -0.04 -1.76
CA ASN A 76 4.84 -1.50 -1.70
C ASN A 76 3.67 -2.19 -0.98
N ALA A 77 3.02 -1.50 -0.04
CA ALA A 77 1.88 -2.01 0.70
C ALA A 77 0.86 -0.92 1.03
N VAL A 78 -0.39 -1.33 1.24
CA VAL A 78 -1.45 -0.50 1.79
C VAL A 78 -2.02 -1.20 3.01
N ILE A 79 -2.09 -0.51 4.15
CA ILE A 79 -2.75 -1.00 5.36
C ILE A 79 -4.03 -0.19 5.56
N ALA A 80 -5.19 -0.84 5.44
CA ALA A 80 -6.50 -0.19 5.51
C ALA A 80 -7.42 -0.86 6.54
N LYS A 81 -8.54 -0.22 6.91
CA LYS A 81 -9.59 -0.91 7.69
C LYS A 81 -10.37 -1.90 6.82
N SER A 82 -10.59 -1.54 5.56
CA SER A 82 -11.20 -2.39 4.55
C SER A 82 -10.94 -1.84 3.15
N PHE A 83 -11.11 -2.69 2.14
CA PHE A 83 -10.95 -2.32 0.72
C PHE A 83 -12.25 -2.48 -0.04
N GLU A 84 -12.44 -1.67 -1.08
CA GLU A 84 -13.36 -2.01 -2.15
C GLU A 84 -12.79 -3.22 -2.95
N ARG A 85 -13.65 -4.18 -3.28
CA ARG A 85 -13.28 -5.49 -3.84
C ARG A 85 -12.46 -5.38 -5.13
N ILE A 86 -12.87 -4.55 -6.08
CA ILE A 86 -12.19 -4.37 -7.37
C ILE A 86 -10.85 -3.65 -7.17
N HIS A 87 -10.82 -2.61 -6.33
CA HIS A 87 -9.59 -1.89 -6.04
C HIS A 87 -8.54 -2.79 -5.40
N ARG A 88 -8.92 -3.62 -4.43
CA ARG A 88 -8.05 -4.64 -3.82
C ARG A 88 -7.41 -5.54 -4.88
N SER A 89 -8.20 -6.11 -5.80
CA SER A 89 -7.67 -6.95 -6.89
C SER A 89 -6.67 -6.18 -7.76
N ASN A 90 -6.94 -4.90 -8.04
CA ASN A 90 -6.04 -4.06 -8.84
C ASN A 90 -4.70 -3.81 -8.14
N LEU A 91 -4.70 -3.62 -6.81
CA LEU A 91 -3.46 -3.48 -6.03
C LEU A 91 -2.60 -4.74 -6.13
N VAL A 92 -3.20 -5.90 -5.89
CA VAL A 92 -2.53 -7.21 -6.03
C VAL A 92 -1.98 -7.40 -7.44
N GLY A 93 -2.78 -7.06 -8.47
CA GLY A 93 -2.35 -7.14 -9.87
C GLY A 93 -1.14 -6.27 -10.18
N MET A 94 -0.91 -5.18 -9.43
CA MET A 94 0.27 -4.31 -9.56
C MET A 94 1.41 -4.66 -8.57
N GLY A 95 1.29 -5.78 -7.84
CA GLY A 95 2.29 -6.22 -6.88
C GLY A 95 2.28 -5.45 -5.54
N ILE A 96 1.23 -4.68 -5.26
CA ILE A 96 1.06 -3.95 -4.00
C ILE A 96 0.33 -4.85 -3.00
N ILE A 97 0.87 -4.98 -1.79
CA ILE A 97 0.32 -5.85 -0.75
C ILE A 97 -0.86 -5.16 -0.04
N PRO A 98 -2.10 -5.69 -0.12
CA PRO A 98 -3.22 -5.17 0.64
C PRO A 98 -3.29 -5.84 2.01
N LEU A 99 -3.18 -5.05 3.08
CA LEU A 99 -3.27 -5.49 4.47
C LEU A 99 -4.48 -4.83 5.13
N CYS A 100 -5.25 -5.61 5.90
CA CYS A 100 -6.31 -5.10 6.74
C CYS A 100 -5.91 -5.16 8.22
N PHE A 101 -6.23 -4.11 8.97
CA PHE A 101 -6.25 -4.17 10.43
C PHE A 101 -7.22 -5.27 10.90
N LYS A 102 -7.02 -5.83 12.11
CA LYS A 102 -8.00 -6.78 12.68
C LYS A 102 -9.33 -6.07 12.98
N PRO A 103 -10.44 -6.82 13.09
CA PRO A 103 -11.74 -6.22 13.41
C PRO A 103 -11.69 -5.36 14.68
N GLY A 104 -12.12 -4.10 14.57
CA GLY A 104 -12.09 -3.12 15.67
C GLY A 104 -10.80 -2.30 15.77
N GLU A 105 -9.76 -2.64 15.01
CA GLU A 105 -8.50 -1.90 14.98
C GLU A 105 -8.43 -0.93 13.79
N ASP A 106 -7.68 0.16 13.98
CA ASP A 106 -7.24 1.09 12.94
C ASP A 106 -6.03 1.89 13.40
N ALA A 107 -5.55 2.81 12.55
CA ALA A 107 -4.44 3.68 12.89
C ALA A 107 -4.70 4.55 14.14
N ASP A 108 -5.93 5.02 14.37
CA ASP A 108 -6.23 5.88 15.51
C ASP A 108 -6.29 5.05 16.81
N SER A 109 -6.98 3.89 16.81
CA SER A 109 -7.11 3.02 17.98
C SER A 109 -5.81 2.34 18.38
N LEU A 110 -4.95 2.03 17.40
CA LEU A 110 -3.59 1.57 17.63
C LEU A 110 -2.64 2.72 17.95
N GLY A 111 -3.05 3.99 17.85
CA GLY A 111 -2.20 5.15 18.13
C GLY A 111 -0.98 5.24 17.20
N LEU A 112 -1.18 4.95 15.92
CA LEU A 112 -0.21 5.10 14.83
C LEU A 112 -0.27 6.53 14.32
N THR A 113 0.86 7.22 14.31
CA THR A 113 0.94 8.61 13.85
C THR A 113 1.20 8.73 12.35
N GLY A 114 1.75 7.67 11.75
CA GLY A 114 2.23 7.65 10.37
C GLY A 114 3.64 8.21 10.19
N HIS A 115 4.29 8.64 11.28
CA HIS A 115 5.69 9.09 11.29
C HIS A 115 6.68 7.96 11.62
N GLU A 116 6.17 6.80 12.02
CA GLU A 116 6.96 5.61 12.31
C GLU A 116 7.52 4.98 11.03
N ARG A 117 8.57 4.18 11.18
CA ARG A 117 8.95 3.20 10.15
C ARG A 117 8.23 1.89 10.42
N TYR A 118 7.67 1.32 9.36
CA TYR A 118 6.89 0.09 9.42
C TYR A 118 7.69 -1.07 8.84
N SER A 119 7.69 -2.20 9.52
CA SER A 119 8.24 -3.47 9.03
C SER A 119 7.14 -4.51 9.04
N ILE A 120 6.89 -5.13 7.90
CA ILE A 120 5.87 -6.18 7.72
C ILE A 120 6.62 -7.51 7.67
N ASP A 121 6.34 -8.41 8.60
CA ASP A 121 7.01 -9.70 8.71
C ASP A 121 6.42 -10.69 7.68
N LEU A 122 6.94 -10.62 6.45
CA LEU A 122 6.58 -11.51 5.35
C LEU A 122 7.60 -12.65 5.22
N PRO A 123 7.14 -13.90 5.02
CA PRO A 123 8.03 -15.02 4.68
C PRO A 123 8.83 -14.74 3.41
N ASN A 124 10.06 -15.29 3.36
CA ASN A 124 10.95 -15.12 2.20
C ASN A 124 10.48 -15.88 0.94
N LYS A 125 9.57 -16.86 1.09
CA LYS A 125 9.05 -17.67 -0.01
C LYS A 125 7.54 -17.53 -0.11
N ILE A 126 7.03 -17.26 -1.31
CA ILE A 126 5.58 -17.17 -1.54
C ILE A 126 4.84 -18.46 -1.15
N SER A 127 5.48 -19.63 -1.28
CA SER A 127 4.91 -20.93 -0.93
C SER A 127 4.58 -21.09 0.56
N GLU A 128 5.10 -20.19 1.41
CA GLU A 128 4.83 -20.15 2.86
C GLU A 128 3.66 -19.22 3.19
N ILE A 129 3.18 -18.44 2.21
CA ILE A 129 2.03 -17.55 2.35
C ILE A 129 0.75 -18.31 1.98
N ARG A 130 -0.33 -18.09 2.73
CA ARG A 130 -1.67 -18.59 2.43
C ARG A 130 -2.63 -17.44 2.18
N PRO A 131 -3.68 -17.64 1.37
CA PRO A 131 -4.74 -16.65 1.23
C PRO A 131 -5.35 -16.27 2.58
N GLY A 132 -5.52 -14.97 2.84
CA GLY A 132 -6.08 -14.47 4.10
C GLY A 132 -5.19 -14.66 5.34
N GLN A 133 -3.88 -14.89 5.19
CA GLN A 133 -2.98 -15.10 6.32
C GLN A 133 -2.75 -13.82 7.14
N ASP A 134 -2.57 -13.99 8.45
CA ASP A 134 -2.19 -12.92 9.35
C ASP A 134 -0.66 -12.74 9.39
N PHE A 135 -0.21 -11.47 9.33
CA PHE A 135 1.18 -11.07 9.49
C PHE A 135 1.33 -10.02 10.57
N THR A 136 2.48 -10.04 11.24
CA THR A 136 2.83 -9.03 12.22
C THR A 136 3.44 -7.82 11.53
N VAL A 137 2.98 -6.63 11.91
CA VAL A 137 3.56 -5.35 11.53
C VAL A 137 4.15 -4.72 12.78
N THR A 138 5.44 -4.37 12.72
CA THR A 138 6.16 -3.71 13.81
C THR A 138 6.57 -2.29 13.39
N THR A 139 6.57 -1.37 14.34
CA THR A 139 7.11 -0.03 14.16
C THR A 139 8.47 0.12 14.82
N ASP A 140 9.27 1.08 14.36
CA ASP A 140 10.53 1.49 15.01
C ASP A 140 10.32 2.10 16.41
N THR A 141 9.09 2.46 16.77
CA THR A 141 8.69 2.86 18.13
C THR A 141 8.42 1.69 19.07
N GLY A 142 8.55 0.45 18.59
CA GLY A 142 8.34 -0.79 19.36
C GLY A 142 6.87 -1.24 19.42
N LYS A 143 5.96 -0.59 18.69
CA LYS A 143 4.57 -1.02 18.59
C LYS A 143 4.46 -2.19 17.63
N SER A 144 3.64 -3.17 17.96
CA SER A 144 3.39 -4.35 17.14
C SER A 144 1.90 -4.62 17.07
N PHE A 145 1.40 -4.97 15.88
CA PHE A 145 0.01 -5.32 15.65
C PHE A 145 -0.10 -6.34 14.52
N THR A 146 -1.25 -7.00 14.42
CA THR A 146 -1.49 -8.03 13.41
C THR A 146 -2.33 -7.44 12.28
N CYS A 147 -2.00 -7.77 11.04
CA CYS A 147 -2.81 -7.46 9.87
C CYS A 147 -3.11 -8.74 9.09
N THR A 148 -4.31 -8.82 8.53
CA THR A 148 -4.67 -9.88 7.58
C THR A 148 -4.28 -9.45 6.17
N VAL A 149 -3.51 -10.26 5.45
CA VAL A 149 -3.22 -10.02 4.03
C VAL A 149 -4.41 -10.43 3.17
N HIS A 150 -4.79 -9.56 2.23
CA HIS A 150 -5.93 -9.75 1.34
C HIS A 150 -5.52 -10.27 -0.04
N PHE A 151 -4.64 -11.28 -0.05
CA PHE A 151 -4.57 -12.23 -1.15
C PHE A 151 -5.71 -13.24 -0.93
N ASP A 152 -6.73 -13.21 -1.78
CA ASP A 152 -7.95 -14.01 -1.58
C ASP A 152 -7.86 -15.36 -2.32
N THR A 153 -6.88 -15.53 -3.21
CA THR A 153 -6.70 -16.76 -4.01
C THR A 153 -5.22 -17.10 -4.23
N GLU A 154 -4.94 -18.37 -4.54
CA GLU A 154 -3.60 -18.82 -4.94
C GLU A 154 -3.09 -18.15 -6.23
N VAL A 155 -4.01 -17.80 -7.14
CA VAL A 155 -3.68 -17.08 -8.39
C VAL A 155 -3.14 -15.68 -8.08
N GLU A 156 -3.74 -15.01 -7.09
CA GLU A 156 -3.28 -13.70 -6.63
C GLU A 156 -1.89 -13.76 -5.97
N LEU A 157 -1.61 -14.83 -5.22
CA LEU A 157 -0.26 -15.09 -4.70
C LEU A 157 0.75 -15.30 -5.83
N ALA A 158 0.37 -16.04 -6.88
CA ALA A 158 1.22 -16.23 -8.05
C ALA A 158 1.49 -14.91 -8.79
N TYR A 159 0.50 -14.03 -8.92
CA TYR A 159 0.71 -12.68 -9.47
C TYR A 159 1.70 -11.89 -8.63
N PHE A 160 1.53 -11.88 -7.30
CA PHE A 160 2.42 -11.17 -6.40
C PHE A 160 3.87 -11.69 -6.48
N ASP A 161 4.08 -13.01 -6.50
CA ASP A 161 5.41 -13.64 -6.67
C ASP A 161 6.12 -13.19 -7.96
N HIS A 162 5.34 -12.90 -8.99
CA HIS A 162 5.89 -12.44 -10.27
C HIS A 162 6.12 -10.91 -10.32
N GLY A 163 5.75 -10.18 -9.26
CA GLY A 163 5.78 -8.71 -9.22
C GLY A 163 4.57 -8.06 -9.90
N GLY A 164 3.48 -8.81 -10.08
CA GLY A 164 2.23 -8.37 -10.67
C GLY A 164 1.74 -9.26 -11.82
N ILE A 165 0.51 -8.98 -12.28
CA ILE A 165 -0.17 -9.75 -13.34
C ILE A 165 0.53 -9.62 -14.70
N LEU A 166 1.05 -8.45 -15.05
CA LEU A 166 1.70 -8.24 -16.36
C LEU A 166 3.02 -9.03 -16.47
N PRO A 167 3.95 -8.96 -15.49
CA PRO A 167 5.11 -9.84 -15.47
C PRO A 167 4.74 -11.34 -15.49
N PHE A 168 3.71 -11.74 -14.74
CA PHE A 168 3.23 -13.13 -14.73
C PHE A 168 2.84 -13.61 -16.13
N VAL A 169 2.00 -12.86 -16.83
CA VAL A 169 1.55 -13.20 -18.19
C VAL A 169 2.72 -13.27 -19.17
N ILE A 170 3.61 -12.27 -19.16
CA ILE A 170 4.77 -12.23 -20.07
C ILE A 170 5.68 -13.44 -19.86
N ARG A 171 5.96 -13.80 -18.61
CA ARG A 171 6.83 -14.95 -18.29
C ARG A 171 6.21 -16.28 -18.70
N ASN A 172 4.88 -16.41 -18.65
CA ASN A 172 4.20 -17.63 -19.09
C ASN A 172 4.14 -17.74 -20.62
N LEU A 173 3.97 -16.63 -21.35
CA LEU A 173 4.03 -16.63 -22.82
C LEU A 173 5.42 -17.03 -23.36
N ASN A 174 6.49 -16.69 -22.62
CA ASN A 174 7.87 -17.05 -23.01
C ASN A 174 8.28 -18.48 -22.63
N ARG A 175 7.40 -19.25 -21.97
CA ARG A 175 7.64 -20.66 -21.61
C ARG A 175 7.10 -21.65 -22.64
N GLU A 176 6.35 -21.16 -23.63
CA GLU A 176 5.94 -21.87 -24.84
C GLU A 176 6.92 -21.62 -25.98
#